data_AF-A0A3D3WE13-F1
#
_entry.id   AF-A0A3D3WE13-F1
#
_cell.length_a   1.000
_cell.length_b   1.000
_cell.length_c   1.000
_cell.angle_alpha   90.00
_cell.angle_beta   90.00
_cell.angle_gamma   90.00
#
_symmetry.space_group_name_H-M   'P 1'
#
loop_
_entity.id
_entity.type
_entity.pdbx_description
1 polymer ?
#
loop_
_entity_poly.entity_id
_entity_poly.type
_entity_poly.pdbx_seq_one_letter_code
_entity_poly.pdbx_strand_id
1 'polypeptide(L)'
;CMVDNCYCEMIETLEPGEVGADLTAGSLIKNPGGGLARCGGYLVGKKEYIAAAAWRLTAPGLGRDIGASQEFNRTAYQGLFQAPLIVGQAVKGAELAAEFFSHLGYEVLPKPNQPRVDIVQAICLNQPDKLISFCQGIQKACPLDAMFIPEPAMLPGYEHPVIMAGGTFIQGSSIELSADGPIRPPYIAYLQGGLSLAQIKLGILLAAQEISGIPSK
;
A
#
# COMPACT_ATOMS: atom_id res chain seq x y z
N CYS A 1 13.46 -4.28 -20.93
CA CYS A 1 13.22 -3.44 -19.75
C CYS A 1 12.03 -3.99 -18.98
N MET A 2 12.23 -4.42 -17.72
CA MET A 2 11.15 -4.82 -16.82
C MET A 2 10.92 -3.73 -15.78
N VAL A 3 9.66 -3.46 -15.43
CA VAL A 3 9.27 -2.51 -14.37
C VAL A 3 8.43 -3.24 -13.30
N ASP A 4 8.84 -3.14 -12.04
CA ASP A 4 7.96 -3.44 -10.90
C ASP A 4 7.07 -2.22 -10.66
N ASN A 5 5.76 -2.40 -10.81
CA ASN A 5 4.78 -1.32 -10.85
C ASN A 5 3.88 -1.29 -9.61
N CYS A 6 4.25 -2.04 -8.57
CA CYS A 6 3.54 -2.03 -7.30
C CYS A 6 3.33 -0.61 -6.78
N TYR A 7 2.09 -0.32 -6.35
CA TYR A 7 1.66 0.97 -5.80
C TYR A 7 1.43 2.07 -6.83
N CYS A 8 1.87 1.89 -8.07
CA CYS A 8 1.84 2.91 -9.11
C CYS A 8 0.60 2.80 -10.01
N GLU A 9 -0.10 1.66 -9.97
CA GLU A 9 -1.19 1.39 -10.91
C GLU A 9 -2.33 2.40 -10.76
N MET A 10 -2.77 2.97 -11.90
CA MET A 10 -3.92 3.87 -12.06
C MET A 10 -3.78 5.21 -11.35
N ILE A 11 -2.54 5.65 -11.10
CA ILE A 11 -2.24 6.98 -10.55
C ILE A 11 -2.05 7.99 -11.68
N GLU A 12 -1.27 7.61 -12.69
CA GLU A 12 -1.11 8.37 -13.93
C GLU A 12 -2.05 7.85 -15.02
N THR A 13 -2.15 8.62 -16.12
CA THR A 13 -2.96 8.23 -17.29
C THR A 13 -2.27 7.21 -18.19
N LEU A 14 -0.97 7.01 -18.02
CA LEU A 14 -0.15 6.06 -18.78
C LEU A 14 0.53 5.11 -17.80
N GLU A 15 0.55 3.84 -18.15
CA GLU A 15 1.29 2.80 -17.43
C GLU A 15 2.65 2.51 -18.10
N PRO A 16 3.62 1.89 -17.41
CA PRO A 16 4.96 1.66 -17.96
C PRO A 16 5.00 0.96 -19.33
N GLY A 17 4.05 0.06 -19.59
CA GLY A 17 3.94 -0.64 -20.88
C GLY A 17 3.65 0.29 -22.06
N GLU A 18 2.95 1.41 -21.83
CA GLU A 18 2.60 2.41 -22.85
C GLU A 18 3.78 3.32 -23.19
N VAL A 19 4.78 3.40 -22.32
CA VAL A 19 6.00 4.20 -22.50
C VAL A 19 7.25 3.35 -22.76
N GLY A 20 7.07 2.07 -23.12
CA GLY A 20 8.13 1.20 -23.65
C GLY A 20 8.69 0.16 -22.68
N ALA A 21 8.07 -0.07 -21.52
CA ALA A 21 8.40 -1.24 -20.72
C ALA A 21 8.00 -2.53 -21.45
N ASP A 22 8.91 -3.51 -21.45
CA ASP A 22 8.67 -4.79 -22.11
C ASP A 22 7.83 -5.75 -21.27
N LEU A 23 7.92 -5.60 -19.94
CA LEU A 23 7.25 -6.42 -18.96
C LEU A 23 7.00 -5.61 -17.69
N THR A 24 5.79 -5.67 -17.18
CA THR A 24 5.35 -5.01 -15.95
C THR A 24 4.76 -6.05 -15.01
N ALA A 25 5.07 -5.96 -13.72
CA ALA A 25 4.58 -6.85 -12.69
C ALA A 25 4.00 -6.07 -11.51
N GLY A 26 3.05 -6.67 -10.81
CA GLY A 26 2.52 -6.12 -9.57
C GLY A 26 1.61 -7.10 -8.83
N SER A 27 1.07 -6.64 -7.70
CA SER A 27 0.30 -7.47 -6.77
C SER A 27 -1.19 -7.13 -6.80
N LEU A 28 -2.04 -8.15 -6.76
CA LEU A 28 -3.49 -7.98 -6.72
C LEU A 28 -4.02 -7.72 -5.31
N ILE A 29 -3.19 -7.74 -4.26
CA ILE A 29 -3.57 -7.20 -2.93
C ILE A 29 -3.12 -5.74 -2.75
N LYS A 30 -2.76 -5.07 -3.86
CA LYS A 30 -2.45 -3.65 -3.95
C LYS A 30 -3.50 -2.95 -4.84
N ASN A 31 -3.11 -1.85 -5.48
CA ASN A 31 -3.95 -0.99 -6.32
C ASN A 31 -4.91 -1.76 -7.25
N PRO A 32 -4.45 -2.66 -8.15
CA PRO A 32 -5.34 -3.30 -9.12
C PRO A 32 -6.35 -4.28 -8.50
N GLY A 33 -6.17 -4.62 -7.22
CA GLY A 33 -7.11 -5.44 -6.47
C GLY A 33 -8.37 -4.73 -6.00
N GLY A 34 -8.35 -3.40 -5.97
CA GLY A 34 -9.47 -2.59 -5.50
C GLY A 34 -9.99 -2.93 -4.10
N GLY A 35 -9.16 -3.55 -3.24
CA GLY A 35 -9.57 -4.05 -1.92
C GLY A 35 -10.46 -5.29 -1.93
N LEU A 36 -10.68 -5.93 -3.09
CA LEU A 36 -11.54 -7.11 -3.22
C LEU A 36 -10.78 -8.39 -3.56
N ALA A 37 -9.72 -8.28 -4.35
CA ALA A 37 -8.89 -9.43 -4.69
C ALA A 37 -8.17 -9.95 -3.44
N ARG A 38 -8.35 -11.25 -3.16
CA ARG A 38 -7.89 -11.89 -1.91
C ARG A 38 -6.40 -12.25 -1.93
N CYS A 39 -5.82 -12.40 -3.11
CA CYS A 39 -4.43 -12.79 -3.35
C CYS A 39 -4.09 -12.56 -4.83
N GLY A 40 -2.88 -12.96 -5.24
CA GLY A 40 -2.47 -13.03 -6.64
C GLY A 40 -1.58 -11.88 -7.08
N GLY A 41 -1.11 -11.97 -8.32
CA GLY A 41 -0.29 -10.97 -8.98
C GLY A 41 -0.59 -10.96 -10.47
N TYR A 42 -0.09 -9.95 -11.16
CA TYR A 42 -0.26 -9.81 -12.60
C TYR A 42 1.08 -9.65 -13.31
N LEU A 43 1.08 -10.02 -14.60
CA LEU A 43 2.13 -9.70 -15.55
C LEU A 43 1.47 -9.18 -16.82
N VAL A 44 1.92 -8.02 -17.30
CA VAL A 44 1.51 -7.43 -18.58
C VAL A 44 2.75 -7.07 -19.37
N GLY A 45 2.82 -7.40 -20.66
CA GLY A 45 4.01 -7.16 -21.46
C GLY A 45 4.03 -7.89 -22.79
N LYS A 46 5.19 -7.91 -23.44
CA LYS A 46 5.40 -8.57 -24.74
C LYS A 46 5.12 -10.07 -24.65
N LYS A 47 4.59 -10.62 -25.75
CA LYS A 47 4.09 -12.01 -25.83
C LYS A 47 5.15 -13.04 -25.44
N GLU A 48 6.38 -12.87 -25.89
CA GLU A 48 7.51 -13.75 -25.61
C GLU A 48 7.87 -13.79 -24.11
N TYR A 49 7.79 -12.65 -23.41
CA TYR A 49 8.09 -12.58 -21.98
C TYR A 49 6.96 -13.14 -21.13
N ILE A 50 5.71 -12.89 -21.51
CA ILE A 50 4.55 -13.52 -20.85
C ILE A 50 4.56 -15.04 -21.04
N ALA A 51 4.93 -15.54 -22.23
CA ALA A 51 5.05 -16.98 -22.48
C ALA A 51 6.15 -17.62 -21.60
N ALA A 52 7.33 -16.99 -21.52
CA ALA A 52 8.42 -17.46 -20.66
C ALA A 52 8.03 -17.46 -19.18
N ALA A 53 7.38 -16.40 -18.70
CA ALA A 53 6.90 -16.31 -17.32
C ALA A 53 5.83 -17.37 -17.00
N ALA A 54 4.93 -17.65 -17.93
CA ALA A 54 3.93 -18.70 -17.76
C ALA A 54 4.55 -20.08 -17.61
N TRP A 55 5.52 -20.45 -18.46
CA TRP A 55 6.26 -21.70 -18.30
C TRP A 55 7.00 -21.79 -16.97
N ARG A 56 7.51 -20.65 -16.47
CA ARG A 56 8.18 -20.60 -15.17
C ARG A 56 7.20 -20.80 -14.01
N LEU A 57 6.00 -20.23 -14.10
CA LEU A 57 4.95 -20.32 -13.09
C LEU A 57 4.33 -21.72 -13.03
N THR A 58 4.14 -22.36 -14.19
CA THR A 58 3.56 -23.71 -14.30
C THR A 58 4.64 -24.76 -14.58
N ALA A 59 4.79 -25.15 -15.83
CA ALA A 59 5.87 -25.98 -16.32
C ALA A 59 6.07 -25.76 -17.83
N PRO A 60 7.29 -26.03 -18.38
CA PRO A 60 7.52 -26.04 -19.82
C PRO A 60 6.51 -26.93 -20.55
N GLY A 61 5.96 -26.43 -21.66
CA GLY A 61 4.94 -27.14 -22.46
C GLY A 61 3.49 -26.98 -21.99
N LEU A 62 3.24 -26.60 -20.73
CA LEU A 62 1.89 -26.35 -20.22
C LEU A 62 1.51 -24.86 -20.33
N GLY A 63 2.39 -23.97 -19.89
CA GLY A 63 2.21 -22.52 -20.04
C GLY A 63 0.93 -22.01 -19.36
N ARG A 64 0.11 -21.26 -20.10
CA ARG A 64 -1.11 -20.57 -19.61
C ARG A 64 -2.39 -21.37 -19.80
N ASP A 65 -2.33 -22.53 -20.45
CA ASP A 65 -3.51 -23.27 -20.89
C ASP A 65 -4.11 -24.13 -19.76
N ILE A 66 -3.48 -24.12 -18.57
CA ILE A 66 -3.92 -24.83 -17.36
C ILE A 66 -3.99 -23.87 -16.17
N GLY A 67 -4.76 -24.27 -15.16
CA GLY A 67 -4.92 -23.53 -13.90
C GLY A 67 -6.38 -23.23 -13.60
N ALA A 68 -6.96 -23.94 -12.63
CA ALA A 68 -8.34 -23.70 -12.23
C ALA A 68 -8.44 -22.37 -11.47
N SER A 69 -9.22 -21.42 -12.00
CA SER A 69 -9.45 -20.12 -11.37
C SER A 69 -10.27 -20.19 -10.07
N GLN A 70 -11.03 -21.27 -9.88
CA GLN A 70 -11.96 -21.40 -8.75
C GLN A 70 -12.85 -20.15 -8.60
N GLU A 71 -13.04 -19.64 -7.39
CA GLU A 71 -13.86 -18.46 -7.11
C GLU A 71 -13.13 -17.12 -7.33
N PHE A 72 -11.88 -17.14 -7.78
CA PHE A 72 -11.01 -15.96 -7.83
C PHE A 72 -11.49 -14.89 -8.82
N ASN A 73 -11.98 -15.32 -9.99
CA ASN A 73 -12.29 -14.43 -11.11
C ASN A 73 -13.24 -13.31 -10.71
N ARG A 74 -14.32 -13.61 -9.97
CA ARG A 74 -15.30 -12.60 -9.57
C ARG A 74 -14.64 -11.47 -8.77
N THR A 75 -13.87 -11.82 -7.75
CA THR A 75 -13.19 -10.83 -6.89
C THR A 75 -12.11 -10.06 -7.64
N ALA A 76 -11.36 -10.72 -8.54
CA ALA A 76 -10.32 -10.07 -9.31
C ALA A 76 -10.90 -9.07 -10.33
N TYR A 77 -11.90 -9.47 -11.12
CA TYR A 77 -12.53 -8.58 -12.10
C TYR A 77 -13.29 -7.43 -11.45
N GLN A 78 -14.04 -7.70 -10.38
CA GLN A 78 -14.75 -6.65 -9.65
C GLN A 78 -13.76 -5.68 -8.98
N GLY A 79 -12.68 -6.21 -8.38
CA GLY A 79 -11.60 -5.42 -7.81
C GLY A 79 -10.95 -4.51 -8.85
N LEU A 80 -10.57 -5.06 -10.00
CA LEU A 80 -9.97 -4.29 -11.10
C LEU A 80 -10.91 -3.19 -11.62
N PHE A 81 -12.20 -3.47 -11.73
CA PHE A 81 -13.20 -2.47 -12.14
C PHE A 81 -13.30 -1.31 -11.12
N GLN A 82 -13.18 -1.60 -9.82
CA GLN A 82 -13.24 -0.59 -8.75
C GLN A 82 -11.90 0.10 -8.48
N ALA A 83 -10.79 -0.50 -8.92
CA ALA A 83 -9.43 -0.07 -8.58
C ALA A 83 -9.17 1.43 -8.82
N PRO A 84 -9.54 2.05 -9.97
CA PRO A 84 -9.28 3.47 -10.19
C PRO A 84 -9.95 4.37 -9.14
N LEU A 85 -11.16 4.01 -8.69
CA LEU A 85 -11.90 4.76 -7.67
C LEU A 85 -11.22 4.64 -6.31
N ILE A 86 -10.78 3.44 -5.94
CA ILE A 86 -10.14 3.15 -4.65
C ILE A 86 -8.73 3.75 -4.59
N VAL A 87 -7.94 3.63 -5.66
CA VAL A 87 -6.64 4.30 -5.80
C VAL A 87 -6.83 5.81 -5.65
N GLY A 88 -7.86 6.39 -6.28
CA GLY A 88 -8.20 7.79 -6.09
C GLY A 88 -8.54 8.19 -4.65
N GLN A 89 -9.07 7.28 -3.81
CA GLN A 89 -9.23 7.53 -2.37
C GLN A 89 -7.88 7.56 -1.65
N ALA A 90 -7.03 6.55 -1.91
CA ALA A 90 -5.71 6.43 -1.30
C ALA A 90 -4.82 7.64 -1.64
N VAL A 91 -4.77 8.07 -2.91
CA VAL A 91 -3.99 9.25 -3.34
C VAL A 91 -4.47 10.53 -2.66
N LYS A 92 -5.80 10.75 -2.57
CA LYS A 92 -6.35 11.90 -1.82
C LYS A 92 -6.01 11.84 -0.34
N GLY A 93 -5.97 10.63 0.23
CA GLY A 93 -5.57 10.39 1.59
C GLY A 93 -4.10 10.69 1.85
N ALA A 94 -3.20 10.22 0.98
CA ALA A 94 -1.78 10.49 1.01
C ALA A 94 -1.51 12.00 0.90
N GLU A 95 -2.21 12.70 0.00
CA GLU A 95 -2.13 14.14 -0.15
C GLU A 95 -2.60 14.90 1.09
N LEU A 96 -3.73 14.47 1.68
CA LEU A 96 -4.20 15.03 2.94
C LEU A 96 -3.21 14.80 4.08
N ALA A 97 -2.60 13.62 4.16
CA ALA A 97 -1.59 13.31 5.18
C ALA A 97 -0.35 14.19 4.99
N ALA A 98 0.12 14.38 3.75
CA ALA A 98 1.24 15.27 3.44
C ALA A 98 0.96 16.68 3.96
N GLU A 99 -0.18 17.26 3.60
CA GLU A 99 -0.56 18.63 3.99
C GLU A 99 -0.70 18.74 5.51
N PHE A 100 -1.40 17.79 6.12
CA PHE A 100 -1.69 17.79 7.55
C PHE A 100 -0.42 17.69 8.40
N PHE A 101 0.45 16.70 8.13
CA PHE A 101 1.68 16.52 8.90
C PHE A 101 2.74 17.59 8.58
N SER A 102 2.76 18.14 7.36
CA SER A 102 3.58 19.30 7.04
C SER A 102 3.17 20.52 7.87
N HIS A 103 1.87 20.77 8.07
CA HIS A 103 1.39 21.85 8.94
C HIS A 103 1.68 21.62 10.43
N LEU A 104 1.83 20.37 10.86
CA LEU A 104 2.32 20.03 12.19
C LEU A 104 3.85 20.14 12.34
N GLY A 105 4.56 20.54 11.27
CA GLY A 105 6.01 20.75 11.30
C GLY A 105 6.85 19.50 11.04
N TYR A 106 6.25 18.41 10.56
CA TYR A 106 6.99 17.22 10.13
C TYR A 106 7.46 17.36 8.68
N GLU A 107 8.63 16.81 8.39
CA GLU A 107 9.08 16.64 7.01
C GLU A 107 8.32 15.47 6.36
N VAL A 108 7.82 15.69 5.14
CA VAL A 108 7.01 14.71 4.40
C VAL A 108 7.52 14.55 2.98
N LEU A 109 7.33 13.35 2.42
CA LEU A 109 7.68 13.02 1.04
C LEU A 109 6.66 12.03 0.45
N PRO A 110 6.06 12.30 -0.72
CA PRO A 110 6.08 13.55 -1.47
C PRO A 110 5.57 14.75 -0.67
N LYS A 111 5.96 15.96 -1.08
CA LYS A 111 5.41 17.19 -0.50
C LYS A 111 3.98 17.44 -1.02
N PRO A 112 3.17 18.22 -0.31
CA PRO A 112 1.86 18.63 -0.83
C PRO A 112 1.97 19.31 -2.19
N ASN A 113 1.00 19.04 -3.05
CA ASN A 113 0.86 19.51 -4.43
C ASN A 113 2.00 19.06 -5.37
N GLN A 114 2.86 18.12 -4.97
CA GLN A 114 3.81 17.51 -5.89
C GLN A 114 3.16 16.40 -6.70
N PRO A 115 3.62 16.18 -7.96
CA PRO A 115 3.21 15.02 -8.74
C PRO A 115 3.46 13.71 -7.98
N ARG A 116 2.52 12.77 -8.13
CA ARG A 116 2.59 11.45 -7.50
C ARG A 116 2.56 10.39 -8.58
N VAL A 117 3.32 9.33 -8.34
CA VAL A 117 3.39 8.13 -9.18
C VAL A 117 3.04 6.88 -8.37
N ASP A 118 2.42 7.08 -7.21
CA ASP A 118 2.74 6.58 -5.87
C ASP A 118 1.55 6.72 -4.89
N ILE A 119 1.01 5.66 -4.25
CA ILE A 119 0.06 5.82 -3.12
C ILE A 119 0.75 6.00 -1.74
N VAL A 120 2.06 5.89 -1.67
CA VAL A 120 2.82 5.93 -0.42
C VAL A 120 3.07 7.38 -0.01
N GLN A 121 2.93 7.63 1.29
CA GLN A 121 3.26 8.90 1.91
C GLN A 121 4.25 8.67 3.05
N ALA A 122 5.46 9.18 2.91
CA ALA A 122 6.48 9.17 3.94
C ALA A 122 6.33 10.39 4.86
N ILE A 123 6.45 10.17 6.17
CA ILE A 123 6.40 11.19 7.23
C ILE A 123 7.58 10.96 8.16
N CYS A 124 8.50 11.92 8.23
CA CYS A 124 9.70 11.83 9.05
C CYS A 124 9.43 12.29 10.49
N LEU A 125 9.34 11.33 11.41
CA LEU A 125 8.92 11.60 12.79
C LEU A 125 10.09 11.92 13.74
N ASN A 126 11.33 11.69 13.30
CA ASN A 126 12.59 12.02 13.98
C ASN A 126 12.81 11.34 15.35
N GLN A 127 11.82 10.61 15.88
CA GLN A 127 11.88 9.96 17.18
C GLN A 127 11.25 8.56 17.11
N PRO A 128 11.83 7.55 17.77
CA PRO A 128 11.32 6.18 17.76
C PRO A 128 9.94 6.09 18.39
N ASP A 129 9.69 6.82 19.50
CA ASP A 129 8.41 6.78 20.19
C ASP A 129 7.28 7.35 19.33
N LYS A 130 7.56 8.42 18.57
CA LYS A 130 6.60 8.98 17.60
C LYS A 130 6.33 8.01 16.44
N LEU A 131 7.38 7.36 15.93
CA LEU A 131 7.37 6.05 15.26
C LEU A 131 6.19 5.17 15.68
N ILE A 132 6.32 4.73 16.91
CA ILE A 132 5.48 3.72 17.51
C ILE A 132 4.05 4.24 17.68
N SER A 133 3.90 5.43 18.27
CA SER A 133 2.61 6.08 18.51
C SER A 133 1.84 6.36 17.21
N PHE A 134 2.52 6.77 16.13
CA PHE A 134 1.89 6.97 14.83
C PHE A 134 1.22 5.69 14.34
N CYS A 135 1.96 4.58 14.32
CA CYS A 135 1.44 3.29 13.84
C CYS A 135 0.33 2.77 14.75
N GLN A 136 0.45 2.93 16.07
CA GLN A 136 -0.61 2.58 17.01
C GLN A 136 -1.89 3.37 16.76
N GLY A 137 -1.78 4.67 16.44
CA GLY A 137 -2.93 5.50 16.08
C GLY A 137 -3.58 5.09 14.75
N ILE A 138 -2.78 4.72 13.74
CA ILE A 138 -3.30 4.14 12.50
C ILE A 138 -4.04 2.82 12.77
N GLN A 139 -3.48 1.93 13.60
CA GLN A 139 -4.11 0.65 13.93
C GLN A 139 -5.49 0.85 14.59
N LYS A 140 -5.66 1.86 15.45
CA LYS A 140 -6.95 2.20 16.06
C LYS A 140 -8.03 2.59 15.03
N ALA A 141 -7.64 3.03 13.84
CA ALA A 141 -8.55 3.39 12.74
C ALA A 141 -8.87 2.21 11.79
N CYS A 142 -8.24 1.05 11.99
CA CYS A 142 -8.46 -0.13 11.17
C CYS A 142 -9.84 -0.75 11.47
N PRO A 143 -10.50 -1.36 10.47
CA PRO A 143 -11.79 -2.03 10.67
C PRO A 143 -11.65 -3.35 11.43
N LEU A 144 -10.53 -4.04 11.26
CA LEU A 144 -10.20 -5.28 11.96
C LEU A 144 -9.05 -5.03 12.93
N ASP A 145 -8.95 -5.85 13.97
CA ASP A 145 -7.79 -5.88 14.88
C ASP A 145 -7.42 -4.55 15.56
N ALA A 146 -8.34 -3.57 15.58
CA ALA A 146 -8.10 -2.24 16.15
C ALA A 146 -7.81 -2.26 17.67
N MET A 147 -8.20 -3.33 18.35
CA MET A 147 -7.95 -3.57 19.77
C MET A 147 -6.53 -4.05 20.07
N PHE A 148 -5.79 -4.51 19.06
CA PHE A 148 -4.41 -4.95 19.24
C PHE A 148 -3.45 -3.78 19.04
N ILE A 149 -2.45 -3.70 19.90
CA ILE A 149 -1.46 -2.63 19.89
C ILE A 149 -0.23 -3.14 19.15
N PRO A 150 0.17 -2.52 18.02
CA PRO A 150 1.37 -2.94 17.32
C PRO A 150 2.61 -2.58 18.13
N GLU A 151 3.59 -3.49 18.09
CA GLU A 151 4.89 -3.36 18.74
C GLU A 151 6.00 -3.64 17.72
N PRO A 152 7.19 -3.02 17.85
CA PRO A 152 8.33 -3.34 17.00
C PRO A 152 8.71 -4.82 17.04
N ALA A 153 8.93 -5.41 15.87
CA ALA A 153 9.38 -6.80 15.74
C ALA A 153 10.51 -6.95 14.72
N MET A 154 11.41 -7.92 14.95
CA MET A 154 12.38 -8.32 13.93
C MET A 154 11.69 -9.19 12.87
N LEU A 155 11.75 -8.74 11.62
CA LEU A 155 11.20 -9.47 10.47
C LEU A 155 12.33 -10.05 9.62
N PRO A 156 12.16 -11.26 9.04
CA PRO A 156 13.15 -11.84 8.13
C PRO A 156 13.51 -10.87 6.99
N GLY A 157 14.81 -10.63 6.80
CA GLY A 157 15.32 -9.74 5.74
C GLY A 157 15.49 -8.27 6.15
N TYR A 158 15.03 -7.87 7.34
CA TYR A 158 15.26 -6.52 7.86
C TYR A 158 16.44 -6.48 8.83
N GLU A 159 17.30 -5.46 8.70
CA GLU A 159 18.43 -5.24 9.62
C GLU A 159 18.01 -4.63 10.96
N HIS A 160 16.84 -3.98 11.00
CA HIS A 160 16.30 -3.29 12.16
C HIS A 160 14.87 -3.77 12.45
N PRO A 161 14.39 -3.68 13.71
CA PRO A 161 12.99 -3.93 14.01
C PRO A 161 12.09 -3.04 13.16
N VAL A 162 10.93 -3.55 12.78
CA VAL A 162 9.90 -2.81 12.04
C VAL A 162 8.64 -2.80 12.88
N ILE A 163 7.94 -1.68 12.90
CA ILE A 163 6.57 -1.62 13.41
C ILE A 163 5.60 -1.55 12.23
N MET A 164 4.47 -2.23 12.33
CA MET A 164 3.45 -2.29 11.28
C MET A 164 2.05 -2.16 11.88
N ALA A 165 1.21 -1.35 11.26
CA ALA A 165 -0.22 -1.23 11.47
C ALA A 165 -0.94 -1.64 10.19
N GLY A 166 -1.95 -2.51 10.30
CA GLY A 166 -2.59 -3.13 9.14
C GLY A 166 -3.71 -4.09 9.51
N GLY A 167 -4.73 -3.59 10.19
CA GLY A 167 -5.96 -4.33 10.48
C GLY A 167 -6.89 -4.41 9.26
N THR A 168 -6.45 -5.11 8.22
CA THR A 168 -7.05 -5.12 6.87
C THR A 168 -7.96 -6.33 6.65
N PHE A 169 -9.00 -6.19 5.83
CA PHE A 169 -9.89 -7.29 5.46
C PHE A 169 -9.16 -8.40 4.70
N ILE A 170 -8.25 -8.02 3.81
CA ILE A 170 -7.35 -8.95 3.13
C ILE A 170 -5.99 -8.86 3.81
N GLN A 171 -5.50 -9.97 4.34
CA GLN A 171 -4.24 -10.02 5.09
C GLN A 171 -3.06 -9.50 4.25
N GLY A 172 -2.39 -8.46 4.75
CA GLY A 172 -1.24 -7.84 4.07
C GLY A 172 -1.60 -6.94 2.88
N SER A 173 -2.90 -6.66 2.67
CA SER A 173 -3.35 -5.71 1.66
C SER A 173 -2.85 -4.31 1.98
N SER A 174 -2.20 -3.68 1.00
CA SER A 174 -1.64 -2.33 1.17
C SER A 174 -2.36 -1.27 0.32
N ILE A 175 -3.45 -1.66 -0.35
CA ILE A 175 -4.46 -0.71 -0.83
C ILE A 175 -5.48 -0.37 0.27
N GLU A 176 -5.54 -1.16 1.33
CA GLU A 176 -6.23 -0.83 2.57
C GLU A 176 -5.33 0.05 3.47
N LEU A 177 -5.95 0.82 4.37
CA LEU A 177 -5.22 1.76 5.22
C LEU A 177 -4.23 1.01 6.10
N SER A 178 -2.95 1.33 5.96
CA SER A 178 -1.86 0.72 6.70
C SER A 178 -0.71 1.70 6.88
N ALA A 179 0.13 1.44 7.87
CA ALA A 179 1.36 2.19 8.04
C ALA A 179 2.46 1.33 8.63
N ASP A 180 3.70 1.56 8.23
CA ASP A 180 4.85 0.84 8.75
C ASP A 180 6.12 1.68 8.69
N GLY A 181 7.16 1.24 9.41
CA GLY A 181 8.46 1.88 9.33
C GLY A 181 9.53 1.16 10.15
N PRO A 182 10.79 1.20 9.71
CA PRO A 182 11.90 0.63 10.46
C PRO A 182 12.21 1.50 11.69
N ILE A 183 12.46 0.86 12.83
CA ILE A 183 12.91 1.49 14.07
C ILE A 183 14.40 1.85 13.94
N ARG A 184 14.66 2.88 13.13
CA ARG A 184 15.97 3.48 12.94
C ARG A 184 15.82 4.95 12.54
N PRO A 185 16.81 5.81 12.83
CA PRO A 185 16.81 7.18 12.32
C PRO A 185 16.67 7.25 10.78
N PRO A 186 15.91 8.22 10.24
CA PRO A 186 15.22 9.30 10.95
C PRO A 186 13.76 8.98 11.36
N TYR A 187 13.44 7.69 11.54
CA TYR A 187 12.13 7.19 12.00
C TYR A 187 10.99 7.65 11.08
N ILE A 188 11.04 7.16 9.85
CA ILE A 188 10.07 7.47 8.81
C ILE A 188 8.91 6.49 8.92
N ALA A 189 7.68 7.01 9.04
CA ALA A 189 6.47 6.24 8.82
C ALA A 189 6.09 6.32 7.34
N TYR A 190 5.83 5.17 6.74
CA TYR A 190 5.21 5.03 5.42
C TYR A 190 3.73 4.76 5.65
N LEU A 191 2.89 5.72 5.28
CA LEU A 191 1.44 5.61 5.29
C LEU A 191 0.96 5.32 3.88
N GLN A 192 0.11 4.31 3.71
CA GLN A 192 -0.44 3.97 2.39
C GLN A 192 -1.87 3.42 2.48
N GLY A 193 -2.53 3.47 1.32
CA GLY A 193 -3.84 2.85 1.13
C GLY A 193 -4.98 3.55 1.86
N GLY A 194 -6.14 2.91 1.78
CA GLY A 194 -7.39 3.35 2.38
C GLY A 194 -8.53 3.26 1.38
N LEU A 195 -9.52 2.42 1.69
CA LEU A 195 -10.66 2.17 0.79
C LEU A 195 -11.64 3.33 0.72
N SER A 196 -11.62 4.22 1.72
CA SER A 196 -12.43 5.43 1.75
C SER A 196 -11.64 6.58 2.34
N LEU A 197 -11.77 7.78 1.75
CA LEU A 197 -11.13 8.97 2.29
C LEU A 197 -11.55 9.22 3.75
N ALA A 198 -12.80 8.93 4.12
CA ALA A 198 -13.31 9.10 5.48
C ALA A 198 -12.50 8.30 6.52
N GLN A 199 -12.19 7.03 6.24
CA GLN A 199 -11.35 6.20 7.09
C GLN A 199 -9.93 6.76 7.19
N ILE A 200 -9.36 7.22 6.06
CA ILE A 200 -8.01 7.79 6.04
C ILE A 200 -7.95 9.04 6.92
N LYS A 201 -8.96 9.93 6.86
CA LYS A 201 -9.04 11.10 7.76
C LYS A 201 -9.03 10.70 9.22
N LEU A 202 -9.80 9.68 9.58
CA LEU A 202 -9.84 9.17 10.96
C LEU A 202 -8.45 8.65 11.39
N GLY A 203 -7.79 7.86 10.54
CA GLY A 203 -6.43 7.38 10.78
C GLY A 203 -5.42 8.50 11.01
N ILE A 204 -5.42 9.51 10.13
CA ILE A 204 -4.54 10.69 10.27
C ILE A 204 -4.77 11.40 11.61
N LEU A 205 -6.03 11.62 11.99
CA LEU A 205 -6.37 12.30 13.24
C LEU A 205 -5.94 11.49 14.46
N LEU A 206 -6.20 10.18 14.48
CA LEU A 206 -5.81 9.30 15.58
C LEU A 206 -4.28 9.18 15.69
N ALA A 207 -3.56 9.03 14.59
CA ALA A 207 -2.10 9.02 14.58
C ALA A 207 -1.52 10.33 15.14
N ALA A 208 -2.04 11.47 14.72
CA ALA A 208 -1.62 12.77 15.22
C ALA A 208 -1.92 12.96 16.71
N GLN A 209 -3.06 12.47 17.17
CA GLN A 209 -3.46 12.48 18.57
C GLN A 209 -2.50 11.65 19.43
N GLU A 210 -2.19 10.42 19.03
CA GLU A 210 -1.25 9.54 19.74
C GLU A 210 0.15 10.16 19.82
N ILE A 211 0.67 10.71 18.71
CA ILE A 211 1.98 11.38 18.71
C ILE A 211 2.00 12.62 19.63
N SER A 212 0.88 13.33 19.74
CA SER A 212 0.78 14.55 20.56
C SER A 212 0.58 14.25 22.05
N GLY A 213 0.27 13.01 22.42
CA GLY A 213 -0.07 12.63 23.79
C GLY A 213 -1.37 13.26 24.31
N ILE A 214 -2.26 13.72 23.43
CA ILE A 214 -3.53 14.36 23.81
C ILE A 214 -4.55 13.26 24.12
N PRO A 215 -5.13 13.21 25.34
CA PRO A 215 -6.10 12.17 25.68
C PRO A 215 -7.31 12.18 24.74
N SER A 216 -7.78 10.99 24.35
CA SER A 216 -9.10 10.82 23.71
C SER A 216 -10.19 11.17 24.72
N LYS A 217 -10.95 12.24 24.43
CA LYS A 217 -12.12 12.65 25.21
C LYS A 217 -13.22 11.60 25.14
#